data_AF-A0A9D6DZS4-F1
#
_entry.id   AF-A0A9D6DZS4-F1
#
_cell.length_a   1.000
_cell.length_b   1.000
_cell.length_c   1.000
_cell.angle_alpha   90.00
_cell.angle_beta   90.00
_cell.angle_gamma   90.00
#
_symmetry.space_group_name_H-M   'P 1'
#
loop_
_entity.id
_entity.type
_entity.pdbx_description
1 polymer ?
#
loop_
_entity_poly.entity_id
_entity_poly.type
_entity_poly.pdbx_seq_one_letter_code
_entity_poly.pdbx_strand_id
1 'polypeptide(L)'
;MYCQQCNEVNLEGSTYCSKCGSRMEVKAKPQCPFCGGEVRTTSKFCIHCGSTLPYMEEGARSNSLKSKTIYLKDQFGNLIRKGNYKKVLQDKENPATKAFIDFVAWGIAHFFGFAAFIGAVTVLGFLLGPWGIVLTAALAYVYATHKDEIRRKVEEMKSGSESRLEPPSRRDY
;
A
#
# COMPACT_ATOMS: atom_id res chain seq x y z
N MET A 1 23.56 -6.14 -10.20
CA MET A 1 25.03 -6.11 -10.40
C MET A 1 25.39 -5.57 -11.78
N TYR A 2 26.53 -4.89 -11.94
CA TYR A 2 26.98 -4.36 -13.24
C TYR A 2 27.87 -5.37 -13.98
N CYS A 3 27.71 -5.47 -15.29
CA CYS A 3 28.57 -6.30 -16.13
C CYS A 3 29.95 -5.63 -16.33
N GLN A 4 31.04 -6.32 -15.98
CA GLN A 4 32.40 -5.78 -16.13
C GLN A 4 32.84 -5.56 -17.59
N GLN A 5 32.13 -6.13 -18.56
CA GLN A 5 32.47 -6.04 -19.99
C GLN A 5 31.73 -4.91 -20.71
N CYS A 6 30.45 -4.70 -20.42
CA CYS A 6 29.61 -3.72 -21.14
C CYS A 6 28.87 -2.75 -20.22
N ASN A 7 29.16 -2.79 -18.92
CA ASN A 7 28.60 -1.96 -17.86
C ASN A 7 27.06 -1.97 -17.75
N GLU A 8 26.40 -3.00 -18.28
CA GLU A 8 24.94 -3.15 -18.23
C GLU A 8 24.49 -3.59 -16.84
N VAL A 9 23.35 -3.04 -16.39
CA VAL A 9 22.71 -3.44 -15.13
C VAL A 9 22.00 -4.77 -15.32
N ASN A 10 22.45 -5.79 -14.58
CA ASN A 10 21.87 -7.13 -14.60
C ASN A 10 21.26 -7.49 -13.24
N LEU A 11 20.33 -8.46 -13.27
CA LEU A 11 19.69 -8.98 -12.06
C LEU A 11 20.71 -9.65 -11.13
N GLU A 12 20.52 -9.48 -9.82
CA GLU A 12 21.31 -10.17 -8.81
C GLU A 12 21.17 -11.70 -8.98
N GLY A 13 22.29 -12.39 -9.19
CA GLY A 13 22.31 -13.84 -9.40
C GLY A 13 22.31 -14.31 -10.87
N SER A 14 22.31 -13.40 -11.85
CA SER A 14 22.39 -13.79 -13.27
C SER A 14 23.77 -14.37 -13.61
N THR A 15 23.80 -15.56 -14.21
CA THR A 15 25.04 -16.23 -14.65
C THR A 15 25.64 -15.59 -15.91
N TYR A 16 24.81 -14.88 -16.68
CA TYR A 16 25.20 -14.24 -17.94
C TYR A 16 24.62 -12.83 -18.04
N CYS A 17 25.34 -11.95 -18.73
CA CYS A 17 24.86 -10.61 -19.06
C CYS A 17 23.76 -10.67 -20.13
N SER A 18 22.62 -10.03 -19.88
CA SER A 18 21.48 -9.97 -20.81
C SER A 18 21.77 -9.24 -22.12
N LYS A 19 22.79 -8.38 -22.15
CA LYS A 19 23.14 -7.56 -23.32
C LYS A 19 24.29 -8.12 -24.13
N CYS A 20 25.41 -8.46 -23.50
CA CYS A 20 26.61 -8.91 -24.21
C CYS A 20 26.88 -10.42 -24.09
N GLY A 21 26.08 -11.16 -23.30
CA GLY A 21 26.24 -12.60 -23.12
C GLY A 21 27.46 -13.02 -22.30
N SER A 22 28.26 -12.08 -21.78
CA SER A 22 29.44 -12.40 -20.99
C SER A 22 29.07 -13.14 -19.69
N ARG A 23 29.89 -14.11 -19.31
CA ARG A 23 29.70 -14.88 -18.07
C ARG A 23 30.01 -13.99 -16.87
N MET A 24 29.11 -13.98 -15.91
CA MET A 24 29.22 -13.19 -14.69
C MET A 24 29.57 -14.12 -13.51
N GLU A 25 30.43 -13.65 -12.60
CA GLU A 25 30.70 -14.36 -11.34
C GLU A 25 29.46 -14.28 -10.45
N VAL A 26 28.67 -15.36 -10.48
CA VAL A 26 27.58 -15.56 -9.53
C VAL A 26 28.21 -15.89 -8.19
N LYS A 27 27.72 -15.26 -7.10
CA LYS A 27 28.10 -15.59 -5.73
C LYS A 27 28.16 -17.12 -5.58
N ALA A 28 29.31 -17.62 -5.14
CA ALA A 28 29.56 -19.03 -4.94
C ALA A 28 28.39 -19.66 -4.16
N LYS A 29 27.97 -20.86 -4.58
CA LYS A 29 26.93 -21.60 -3.87
C LYS A 29 27.35 -21.76 -2.41
N PRO A 30 26.42 -21.62 -1.45
CA PRO A 30 26.76 -21.85 -0.06
C PRO A 30 27.29 -23.27 0.14
N GLN A 31 28.33 -23.41 0.95
CA GLN A 31 28.85 -24.72 1.37
C GLN A 31 28.24 -25.10 2.71
N CYS A 32 28.10 -26.40 2.94
CA CYS A 32 27.62 -26.92 4.21
C CYS A 32 28.64 -26.58 5.32
N PRO A 33 28.23 -25.92 6.42
CA PRO A 33 29.15 -25.60 7.52
C PRO A 33 29.64 -26.86 8.27
N PHE A 34 28.96 -28.00 8.10
CA PHE A 34 29.28 -29.24 8.80
C PHE A 34 30.20 -30.17 8.00
N CYS A 35 30.12 -30.16 6.66
CA CYS A 35 30.88 -31.10 5.83
C CYS A 35 31.57 -30.48 4.61
N GLY A 36 31.42 -29.17 4.37
CA GLY A 36 32.02 -28.46 3.23
C GLY A 36 31.40 -28.76 1.86
N GLY A 37 30.41 -29.67 1.79
CA GLY A 37 29.75 -30.03 0.52
C GLY A 37 28.93 -28.87 -0.06
N GLU A 38 28.79 -28.81 -1.38
CA GLU A 38 27.97 -27.79 -2.03
C GLU A 38 26.48 -27.93 -1.64
N VAL A 39 25.87 -26.82 -1.26
CA VAL A 39 24.48 -26.77 -0.80
C VAL A 39 23.65 -25.87 -1.71
N ARG A 40 22.40 -26.26 -1.97
CA ARG A 40 21.44 -25.39 -2.66
C ARG A 40 20.90 -24.36 -1.68
N THR A 41 20.79 -23.11 -2.10
CA THR A 41 20.29 -21.99 -1.26
C THR A 41 18.89 -22.23 -0.67
N THR A 42 18.10 -23.16 -1.23
CA THR A 42 16.74 -23.49 -0.79
C THR A 42 16.61 -24.83 -0.03
N SER A 43 17.68 -25.61 0.16
CA SER A 43 17.60 -26.93 0.80
C SER A 43 17.62 -26.82 2.33
N LYS A 44 16.67 -27.49 3.00
CA LYS A 44 16.61 -27.59 4.48
C LYS A 44 17.65 -28.53 5.08
N PHE A 45 18.13 -29.50 4.29
CA PHE A 45 19.08 -30.52 4.70
C PHE A 45 20.21 -30.62 3.67
N CYS A 46 21.42 -30.92 4.14
CA CYS A 46 22.55 -31.16 3.26
C CYS A 46 22.43 -32.53 2.59
N ILE A 47 22.57 -32.59 1.26
CA ILE A 47 22.54 -33.85 0.50
C ILE A 47 23.77 -34.73 0.73
N HIS A 48 24.86 -34.16 1.24
CA HIS A 48 26.14 -34.85 1.43
C HIS A 48 26.26 -35.48 2.83
N CYS A 49 25.76 -34.82 3.87
CA CYS A 49 25.91 -35.28 5.26
C CYS A 49 24.60 -35.43 6.03
N GLY A 50 23.45 -35.03 5.46
CA GLY A 50 22.15 -35.12 6.12
C GLY A 50 21.89 -34.07 7.20
N SER A 51 22.89 -33.25 7.58
CA SER A 51 22.73 -32.22 8.60
C SER A 51 21.70 -31.15 8.20
N THR A 52 20.90 -30.71 9.17
CA THR A 52 19.96 -29.59 9.02
C THR A 52 20.74 -28.29 8.82
N LEU A 53 20.42 -27.57 7.75
CA LEU A 53 21.13 -26.34 7.41
C LEU A 53 20.43 -25.14 8.07
N PRO A 54 21.19 -24.19 8.67
CA PRO A 54 20.63 -22.92 9.09
C PRO A 54 20.15 -22.19 7.84
N TYR A 55 18.85 -21.97 7.77
CA TYR A 55 18.14 -21.47 6.60
C TYR A 55 18.69 -20.11 6.15
N MET A 56 19.27 -20.05 4.95
CA MET A 56 19.77 -18.81 4.34
C MET A 56 18.70 -18.27 3.38
N GLU A 57 17.75 -17.47 3.89
CA GLU A 57 16.72 -16.80 3.07
C GLU A 57 17.28 -15.61 2.28
N GLU A 58 18.12 -15.84 1.28
CA GLU A 58 18.63 -14.73 0.49
C GLU A 58 18.55 -15.00 -1.01
N GLY A 59 17.48 -14.47 -1.64
CA GLY A 59 17.46 -14.21 -3.08
C GLY A 59 16.08 -14.24 -3.74
N ALA A 60 15.17 -15.12 -3.32
CA ALA A 60 13.92 -15.34 -4.07
C ALA A 60 12.72 -14.52 -3.55
N ARG A 61 12.67 -14.22 -2.25
CA ARG A 61 11.50 -13.58 -1.62
C ARG A 61 11.45 -12.06 -1.81
N SER A 62 12.60 -11.38 -1.87
CA SER A 62 12.64 -9.92 -2.03
C SER A 62 12.24 -9.45 -3.43
N ASN A 63 12.60 -10.19 -4.48
CA ASN A 63 12.27 -9.82 -5.86
C ASN A 63 10.78 -10.00 -6.18
N SER A 64 10.10 -10.97 -5.57
CA SER A 64 8.66 -11.19 -5.78
C SER A 64 7.79 -10.13 -5.07
N LEU A 65 8.14 -9.72 -3.84
CA LEU A 65 7.40 -8.65 -3.17
C LEU A 65 7.65 -7.29 -3.82
N LYS A 66 8.89 -7.01 -4.24
CA LYS A 66 9.25 -5.76 -4.91
C LYS A 66 8.65 -5.67 -6.31
N SER A 67 8.60 -6.78 -7.07
CA SER A 67 7.92 -6.81 -8.37
C SER A 67 6.41 -6.66 -8.25
N LYS A 68 5.79 -7.28 -7.24
CA LYS A 68 4.35 -7.16 -6.97
C LYS A 68 3.96 -5.74 -6.57
N THR A 69 4.76 -5.06 -5.75
CA THR A 69 4.53 -3.65 -5.39
C THR A 69 4.73 -2.69 -6.57
N ILE A 70 5.72 -2.94 -7.44
CA ILE A 70 5.91 -2.16 -8.67
C ILE A 70 4.73 -2.34 -9.64
N TYR A 71 4.26 -3.58 -9.83
CA TYR A 71 3.09 -3.88 -10.68
C TYR A 71 1.80 -3.27 -10.14
N LEU A 72 1.57 -3.35 -8.82
CA LEU A 72 0.41 -2.73 -8.18
C LEU A 72 0.48 -1.19 -8.30
N LYS A 73 1.66 -0.59 -8.14
CA LYS A 73 1.83 0.87 -8.26
C LYS A 73 1.51 1.36 -9.68
N ASP A 74 1.88 0.60 -10.71
CA ASP A 74 1.59 0.95 -12.10
C ASP A 74 0.10 0.77 -12.45
N GLN A 75 -0.55 -0.29 -11.94
CA GLN A 75 -2.00 -0.46 -12.07
C GLN A 75 -2.78 0.68 -11.40
N PHE A 76 -2.43 1.04 -10.15
CA PHE A 76 -3.07 2.16 -9.45
C PHE A 76 -2.78 3.50 -10.13
N GLY A 77 -1.56 3.72 -10.64
CA GLY A 77 -1.20 4.93 -11.40
C GLY A 77 -2.03 5.09 -12.67
N ASN A 78 -2.25 4.01 -13.41
CA ASN A 78 -3.09 4.01 -14.61
C ASN A 78 -4.59 4.20 -14.31
N LEU A 79 -5.08 3.72 -13.17
CA LEU A 79 -6.47 3.94 -12.72
C LEU A 79 -6.72 5.40 -12.30
N ILE A 80 -5.77 6.03 -11.61
CA ILE A 80 -5.83 7.45 -11.23
C ILE A 80 -5.74 8.34 -12.48
N ARG A 81 -4.82 8.05 -13.41
CA ARG A 81 -4.66 8.80 -14.68
C ARG A 81 -5.91 8.76 -15.57
N LYS A 82 -6.69 7.67 -15.51
CA LYS A 82 -7.95 7.51 -16.28
C LYS A 82 -9.19 8.10 -15.59
N GLY A 83 -9.05 8.79 -14.44
CA GLY A 83 -10.17 9.43 -13.75
C GLY A 83 -11.25 8.45 -13.22
N ASN A 84 -10.92 7.15 -13.16
CA ASN A 84 -11.87 6.08 -12.83
C ASN A 84 -11.91 5.73 -11.33
N TYR A 85 -11.51 6.66 -10.45
CA TYR A 85 -11.54 6.49 -9.00
C TYR A 85 -12.96 6.29 -8.44
N LYS A 86 -13.97 6.74 -9.18
CA LYS A 86 -15.39 6.57 -8.83
C LYS A 86 -15.83 5.10 -8.75
N LYS A 87 -15.21 4.21 -9.54
CA LYS A 87 -15.47 2.75 -9.48
C LYS A 87 -14.87 2.10 -8.23
N VAL A 88 -13.71 2.57 -7.76
CA VAL A 88 -13.05 2.04 -6.56
C VAL A 88 -13.81 2.44 -5.29
N LEU A 89 -14.39 3.65 -5.27
CA LEU A 89 -15.22 4.14 -4.16
C LEU A 89 -16.64 3.56 -4.14
N GLN A 90 -17.10 2.96 -5.24
CA GLN A 90 -18.43 2.33 -5.34
C GLN A 90 -18.43 0.84 -4.96
N ASP A 91 -17.26 0.24 -4.77
CA ASP A 91 -17.13 -1.12 -4.28
C ASP A 91 -17.40 -1.16 -2.76
N LYS A 92 -18.69 -1.24 -2.42
CA LYS A 92 -19.16 -1.34 -1.03
C LYS A 92 -18.89 -2.71 -0.40
N GLU A 93 -18.50 -3.72 -1.18
CA GLU A 93 -18.28 -5.09 -0.72
C GLU A 93 -16.84 -5.32 -0.23
N ASN A 94 -15.89 -4.45 -0.59
CA ASN A 94 -14.54 -4.56 -0.08
C ASN A 94 -14.47 -4.18 1.42
N PRO A 95 -14.07 -5.11 2.32
CA PRO A 95 -14.02 -4.86 3.75
C PRO A 95 -13.05 -3.72 4.13
N ALA A 96 -12.01 -3.48 3.33
CA ALA A 96 -11.08 -2.38 3.54
C ALA A 96 -11.73 -1.01 3.26
N THR A 97 -12.57 -0.91 2.23
CA THR A 97 -13.29 0.32 1.88
C THR A 97 -14.33 0.65 2.95
N LYS A 98 -15.05 -0.35 3.44
CA LYS A 98 -16.03 -0.17 4.53
C LYS A 98 -15.35 0.30 5.82
N ALA A 99 -14.24 -0.33 6.22
CA ALA A 99 -13.49 0.06 7.41
C ALA A 99 -12.97 1.50 7.35
N PHE A 100 -12.51 1.94 6.16
CA PHE A 100 -12.07 3.32 5.95
C PHE A 100 -13.22 4.33 6.08
N ILE A 101 -14.38 4.04 5.47
CA ILE A 101 -15.56 4.92 5.55
C ILE A 101 -16.07 5.01 6.99
N ASP A 102 -16.16 3.87 7.70
CA ASP A 102 -16.60 3.83 9.10
C ASP A 102 -15.66 4.63 10.02
N PHE A 103 -14.34 4.55 9.78
CA PHE A 103 -13.34 5.33 10.51
C PHE A 103 -13.48 6.84 10.27
N VAL A 104 -13.68 7.26 9.01
CA VAL A 104 -13.86 8.67 8.66
C VAL A 104 -15.17 9.22 9.25
N ALA A 105 -16.25 8.46 9.19
CA ALA A 105 -17.54 8.85 9.74
C ALA A 105 -17.49 8.99 11.27
N TRP A 106 -16.87 8.04 11.98
CA TRP A 106 -16.65 8.11 13.42
C TRP A 106 -15.80 9.33 13.82
N GLY A 107 -14.72 9.59 13.07
CA GLY A 107 -13.86 10.75 13.29
C GLY A 107 -14.59 12.09 13.14
N ILE A 108 -15.45 12.22 12.13
CA ILE A 108 -16.26 13.42 11.93
C ILE A 108 -17.29 13.59 13.05
N ALA A 109 -17.91 12.50 13.50
CA ALA A 109 -18.93 12.50 14.54
C ALA A 109 -18.38 12.88 15.94
N HIS A 110 -17.12 12.55 16.24
CA HIS A 110 -16.55 12.79 17.57
C HIS A 110 -15.72 14.07 17.70
N PHE A 111 -15.27 14.67 16.60
CA PHE A 111 -14.41 15.88 16.67
C PHE A 111 -15.14 17.20 16.38
N PHE A 112 -16.48 17.23 16.33
CA PHE A 112 -17.26 18.45 16.04
C PHE A 112 -16.80 19.16 14.75
N GLY A 113 -16.43 18.40 13.71
CA GLY A 113 -16.10 18.93 12.39
C GLY A 113 -14.83 18.37 11.77
N PHE A 114 -14.85 18.25 10.44
CA PHE A 114 -13.77 17.65 9.64
C PHE A 114 -12.42 18.37 9.80
N ALA A 115 -12.43 19.69 10.06
CA ALA A 115 -11.23 20.48 10.29
C ALA A 115 -10.52 20.14 11.60
N ALA A 116 -11.28 19.92 12.68
CA ALA A 116 -10.72 19.50 13.97
C ALA A 116 -10.19 18.06 13.92
N PHE A 117 -10.88 17.18 13.17
CA PHE A 117 -10.41 15.82 12.91
C PHE A 117 -9.10 15.79 12.12
N ILE A 118 -9.00 16.56 11.02
CA ILE A 118 -7.72 16.68 10.28
C ILE A 118 -6.63 17.27 11.15
N GLY A 119 -6.93 18.28 11.98
CA GLY A 119 -5.98 18.84 12.94
C GLY A 119 -5.46 17.82 13.96
N ALA A 120 -6.32 16.93 14.46
CA ALA A 120 -5.90 15.84 15.35
C ALA A 120 -5.05 14.80 14.61
N VAL A 121 -5.44 14.42 13.40
CA VAL A 121 -4.72 13.44 12.56
C VAL A 121 -3.37 13.99 12.08
N THR A 122 -3.22 15.29 11.85
CA THR A 122 -1.91 15.89 11.51
C THR A 122 -0.95 15.88 12.69
N VAL A 123 -1.43 16.19 13.89
CA VAL A 123 -0.62 16.11 15.12
C VAL A 123 -0.20 14.66 15.42
N LEU A 124 -1.12 13.70 15.27
CA LEU A 124 -0.83 12.27 15.39
C LEU A 124 0.08 11.75 14.26
N GLY A 125 -0.07 12.27 13.05
CA GLY A 125 0.76 11.92 11.90
C GLY A 125 2.22 12.33 12.07
N PHE A 126 2.46 13.47 12.71
CA PHE A 126 3.82 13.90 13.09
C PHE A 126 4.49 12.95 14.08
N LEU A 127 3.72 12.30 14.95
CA LEU A 127 4.21 11.27 15.89
C LEU A 127 4.47 9.92 15.20
N LEU A 128 3.73 9.60 14.14
CA LEU A 128 3.86 8.35 13.36
C LEU A 128 4.95 8.43 12.25
N GLY A 129 5.65 9.56 12.13
CA GLY A 129 6.77 9.74 11.22
C GLY A 129 6.35 9.95 9.75
N PRO A 130 7.23 9.61 8.77
CA PRO A 130 7.08 10.04 7.37
C PRO A 130 5.75 9.62 6.71
N TRP A 131 5.17 8.51 7.15
CA TRP A 131 3.90 7.98 6.64
C TRP A 131 2.69 8.83 7.04
N GLY A 132 2.73 9.50 8.20
CA GLY A 132 1.65 10.39 8.66
C GLY A 132 1.54 11.67 7.83
N ILE A 133 2.66 12.20 7.35
CA ILE A 133 2.69 13.38 6.48
C ILE A 133 2.08 13.05 5.11
N VAL A 134 2.35 11.87 4.57
CA VAL A 134 1.77 11.42 3.29
C VAL A 134 0.25 11.23 3.41
N LEU A 135 -0.22 10.64 4.51
CA LEU A 135 -1.66 10.45 4.75
C LEU A 135 -2.39 11.80 4.91
N THR A 136 -1.81 12.73 5.65
CA THR A 136 -2.42 14.05 5.88
C THR A 136 -2.44 14.91 4.62
N ALA A 137 -1.37 14.87 3.81
CA ALA A 137 -1.33 15.52 2.50
C ALA A 137 -2.39 14.93 1.54
N ALA A 138 -2.57 13.60 1.55
CA ALA A 138 -3.58 12.93 0.73
C ALA A 138 -5.01 13.33 1.16
N LEU A 139 -5.30 13.36 2.46
CA LEU A 139 -6.60 13.79 2.98
C LEU A 139 -6.87 15.27 2.71
N ALA A 140 -5.87 16.14 2.85
CA ALA A 140 -5.98 17.56 2.52
C ALA A 140 -6.25 17.79 1.03
N TYR A 141 -5.58 17.04 0.15
CA TYR A 141 -5.81 17.10 -1.29
C TYR A 141 -7.24 16.67 -1.66
N VAL A 142 -7.70 15.53 -1.12
CA VAL A 142 -9.09 15.05 -1.34
C VAL A 142 -10.12 16.05 -0.82
N TYR A 143 -9.87 16.65 0.35
CA TYR A 143 -10.75 17.69 0.87
C TYR A 143 -10.78 18.92 -0.04
N ALA A 144 -9.63 19.38 -0.53
CA ALA A 144 -9.55 20.54 -1.42
C ALA A 144 -10.29 20.30 -2.75
N THR A 145 -10.19 19.10 -3.33
CA THR A 145 -10.86 18.79 -4.60
C THR A 145 -12.36 18.55 -4.46
N HIS A 146 -12.84 18.12 -3.29
CA HIS A 146 -14.25 17.77 -3.08
C HIS A 146 -14.98 18.64 -2.04
N LYS A 147 -14.39 19.76 -1.61
CA LYS A 147 -14.94 20.62 -0.53
C LYS A 147 -16.38 21.05 -0.80
N ASP A 148 -16.69 21.45 -2.02
CA ASP A 148 -18.01 21.97 -2.38
C ASP A 148 -19.06 20.86 -2.45
N GLU A 149 -18.67 19.67 -2.91
CA GLU A 149 -19.55 18.49 -2.93
C GLU A 149 -19.81 17.97 -1.50
N ILE A 150 -18.79 17.96 -0.64
CA ILE A 150 -18.94 17.62 0.78
C ILE A 150 -19.86 18.63 1.47
N ARG A 151 -19.67 19.94 1.23
CA ARG A 151 -20.52 20.99 1.82
C ARG A 151 -21.98 20.82 1.41
N ARG A 152 -22.25 20.62 0.11
CA ARG A 152 -23.61 20.40 -0.40
C ARG A 152 -24.28 19.19 0.23
N LYS A 153 -23.57 18.07 0.36
CA LYS A 153 -24.11 16.87 1.03
C LYS A 153 -24.37 17.08 2.52
N VAL A 154 -23.54 17.88 3.20
CA VAL A 154 -23.76 18.25 4.60
C VAL A 154 -25.01 19.13 4.74
N GLU A 155 -25.25 20.05 3.81
CA GLU A 155 -26.46 20.87 3.77
C GLU A 155 -27.71 20.04 3.44
N GLU A 156 -27.62 19.09 2.50
CA GLU A 156 -28.69 18.12 2.21
C GLU A 156 -29.03 17.25 3.44
N MET A 157 -28.02 16.83 4.21
CA MET A 157 -28.25 16.09 5.45
C MET A 157 -28.90 16.95 6.53
N LYS A 158 -28.54 18.24 6.63
CA LYS A 158 -29.18 19.18 7.56
C LYS A 158 -30.64 19.44 7.19
N SER A 159 -30.94 19.74 5.93
CA SER A 159 -32.32 19.99 5.48
C SER A 159 -33.20 18.73 5.55
N GLY A 160 -32.64 17.55 5.30
CA GLY A 160 -33.32 16.26 5.49
C GLY A 160 -33.59 15.92 6.96
N SER A 161 -32.80 16.47 7.90
CA SER A 161 -33.07 16.33 9.34
C SER A 161 -34.12 17.32 9.85
N GLU A 162 -34.19 18.52 9.26
CA GLU A 162 -35.14 19.57 9.64
C GLU A 162 -36.58 19.25 9.18
N SER A 163 -36.74 18.66 8.00
CA SER A 163 -38.04 18.17 7.49
C SER A 163 -38.63 16.99 8.26
N ARG A 164 -37.83 16.30 9.11
CA ARG A 164 -38.31 15.19 9.95
C ARG A 164 -38.82 15.65 11.32
N LEU A 165 -38.62 16.92 11.67
CA LEU A 165 -39.02 17.52 12.95
C LEU A 165 -40.29 18.37 12.85
N GLU A 166 -40.91 18.54 11.67
CA GLU A 166 -42.20 19.21 11.59
C GLU A 166 -43.28 18.33 12.26
N PRO A 167 -43.86 18.77 13.40
CA PRO A 167 -44.97 18.06 14.00
C PRO A 167 -46.17 18.12 13.04
N PRO A 168 -46.96 17.05 12.92
CA PRO A 168 -48.13 17.05 12.03
C PRO A 168 -49.02 18.24 12.39
N SER A 169 -49.29 19.09 11.39
CA SER A 169 -50.16 20.25 11.53
C SER A 169 -51.45 19.81 12.21
N ARG A 170 -51.72 20.40 13.38
CA ARG A 170 -52.93 20.15 14.17
C ARG A 170 -54.13 20.40 13.26
N ARG A 171 -54.87 19.32 12.95
CA ARG A 171 -56.11 19.39 12.17
C ARG A 171 -57.15 20.09 13.04
N ASP A 172 -57.54 21.29 12.63
CA ASP A 172 -58.63 22.03 13.26
C ASP A 172 -59.94 21.23 13.09
N TYR A 173 -60.61 20.97 14.21
CA TYR A 173 -61.97 20.47 14.32
C TYR A 173 -62.75 21.42 15.23
#